data_AF-A0A840SJW6-F1
#
_entry.id   AF-A0A840SJW6-F1
#
_cell.length_a   1.000
_cell.length_b   1.000
_cell.length_c   1.000
_cell.angle_alpha   90.00
_cell.angle_beta   90.00
_cell.angle_gamma   90.00
#
_symmetry.space_group_name_H-M   'P 1'
#
loop_
_entity.id
_entity.type
_entity.pdbx_description
1 polymer ?
#
loop_
_entity_poly.entity_id
_entity_poly.type
_entity_poly.pdbx_seq_one_letter_code
_entity_poly.pdbx_strand_id
1 'polypeptide(L)'
;MEGTIAEAYLRQRRIDCALSETLRFHPECWHPSGRRLPALVARVDGLPRVAVHRTYLRPDGCGKAAVDPARAMLGTTIGGAVRLTDAPGGRLVVAEGIETALSLACGLLADHATICVAKLWLPEGVPRRLTIAADGDDAGRAAARRLAERASALGWSVDILPAPIGRDWNDIIMLRRPAG
;
A
#
# COMPACT_ATOMS: atom_id res chain seq x y z
N MET A 1 11.44 -9.11 8.87
CA MET A 1 10.78 -7.86 9.29
C MET A 1 11.00 -7.64 10.78
N GLU A 2 10.87 -8.67 11.58
CA GLU A 2 11.10 -8.62 13.03
C GLU A 2 12.42 -7.96 13.44
N GLY A 3 12.36 -7.03 14.39
CA GLY A 3 13.51 -6.33 14.97
C GLY A 3 14.18 -5.33 14.03
N THR A 4 13.56 -4.98 12.90
CA THR A 4 14.17 -4.09 11.89
C THR A 4 13.67 -2.65 11.97
N ILE A 5 14.44 -1.72 11.36
CA ILE A 5 14.05 -0.31 11.17
C ILE A 5 12.70 -0.20 10.45
N ALA A 6 12.43 -1.07 9.48
CA ALA A 6 11.16 -1.05 8.76
C ALA A 6 9.97 -1.51 9.61
N GLU A 7 10.16 -2.47 10.51
CA GLU A 7 9.12 -2.80 11.48
C GLU A 7 8.89 -1.64 12.44
N ALA A 8 9.95 -1.09 13.05
CA ALA A 8 9.83 0.06 13.94
C ALA A 8 9.08 1.22 13.29
N TYR A 9 9.39 1.53 12.02
CA TYR A 9 8.68 2.52 11.22
C TYR A 9 7.18 2.21 11.10
N LEU A 10 6.80 0.97 10.75
CA LEU A 10 5.38 0.61 10.60
C LEU A 10 4.64 0.63 11.95
N ARG A 11 5.26 0.15 13.04
CA ARG A 11 4.65 0.19 14.38
C ARG A 11 4.44 1.61 14.89
N GLN A 12 5.38 2.52 14.64
CA GLN A 12 5.19 3.94 14.97
C GLN A 12 4.02 4.57 14.22
N ARG A 13 3.67 4.03 13.05
CA ARG A 13 2.49 4.39 12.28
C ARG A 13 1.23 3.59 12.65
N ARG A 14 1.24 2.92 13.83
CA ARG A 14 0.14 2.13 14.39
C ARG A 14 -0.35 1.00 13.49
N ILE A 15 0.56 0.50 12.65
CA ILE A 15 0.35 -0.71 11.89
C ILE A 15 0.72 -1.87 12.81
N ASP A 16 -0.22 -2.26 13.67
CA ASP A 16 -0.01 -3.25 14.75
C ASP A 16 -0.44 -4.67 14.33
N CYS A 17 -1.07 -4.83 13.16
CA CYS A 17 -1.42 -6.12 12.61
C CYS A 17 -0.20 -6.93 12.11
N ALA A 18 -0.42 -8.20 11.79
CA ALA A 18 0.61 -9.06 11.23
C ALA A 18 1.10 -8.49 9.88
N LEU A 19 2.43 -8.44 9.70
CA LEU A 19 3.04 -7.94 8.47
C LEU A 19 3.23 -9.08 7.47
N SER A 20 2.83 -8.84 6.23
CA SER A 20 2.96 -9.81 5.14
C SER A 20 4.41 -10.15 4.81
N GLU A 21 4.67 -11.39 4.39
CA GLU A 21 5.97 -11.81 3.87
C GLU A 21 6.37 -11.10 2.57
N THR A 22 5.42 -10.46 1.88
CA THR A 22 5.67 -9.56 0.75
C THR A 22 6.55 -8.37 1.15
N LEU A 23 6.57 -8.04 2.45
CA LEU A 23 7.39 -6.98 3.03
C LEU A 23 8.72 -7.53 3.57
N ARG A 24 9.80 -6.84 3.23
CA ARG A 24 11.16 -7.11 3.67
C ARG A 24 11.85 -5.79 4.04
N PHE A 25 12.96 -5.90 4.74
CA PHE A 25 13.83 -4.78 5.08
C PHE A 25 15.17 -4.95 4.39
N HIS A 26 15.73 -3.86 3.88
CA HIS A 26 17.10 -3.83 3.37
C HIS A 26 17.87 -2.65 4.01
N PRO A 27 18.96 -2.88 4.75
CA PRO A 27 19.65 -1.82 5.50
C PRO A 27 20.41 -0.82 4.62
N GLU A 28 20.83 -1.24 3.43
CA GLU A 28 21.65 -0.41 2.53
C GLU A 28 21.13 -0.44 1.08
N CYS A 29 19.84 -0.13 0.89
CA CYS A 29 19.18 -0.18 -0.41
C CYS A 29 19.62 1.00 -1.29
N TRP A 30 19.92 0.74 -2.57
CA TRP A 30 20.27 1.79 -3.53
C TRP A 30 19.10 2.72 -3.80
N HIS A 31 19.33 4.02 -3.62
CA HIS A 31 18.46 5.14 -3.98
C HIS A 31 18.81 5.66 -5.39
N PRO A 32 17.85 6.16 -6.18
CA PRO A 32 18.13 6.74 -7.50
C PRO A 32 19.21 7.83 -7.53
N SER A 33 19.42 8.53 -6.42
CA SER A 33 20.52 9.50 -6.27
C SER A 33 21.91 8.88 -6.09
N GLY A 34 22.06 7.55 -6.17
CA GLY A 34 23.32 6.85 -5.93
C GLY A 34 23.71 6.69 -4.45
N ARG A 35 22.80 6.97 -3.51
CA ARG A 35 23.04 6.74 -2.07
C ARG A 35 22.54 5.36 -1.64
N ARG A 36 23.10 4.79 -0.57
CA ARG A 36 22.57 3.59 0.09
C ARG A 36 21.86 3.99 1.38
N LEU A 37 20.62 3.53 1.55
CA LEU A 37 19.74 3.93 2.65
C LEU A 37 18.94 2.72 3.17
N PRO A 38 18.57 2.69 4.47
CA PRO A 38 17.60 1.74 4.97
C PRO A 38 16.28 1.86 4.20
N ALA A 39 15.68 0.73 3.82
CA ALA A 39 14.42 0.74 3.09
C ALA A 39 13.49 -0.40 3.51
N LEU A 40 12.20 -0.06 3.59
CA LEU A 40 11.11 -1.03 3.48
C LEU A 40 10.99 -1.41 2.00
N VAL A 41 11.13 -2.69 1.70
CA VAL A 41 11.08 -3.26 0.36
C VAL A 41 9.84 -4.14 0.26
N ALA A 42 9.02 -3.91 -0.75
CA ALA A 42 7.85 -4.71 -1.02
C ALA A 42 7.94 -5.35 -2.41
N ARG A 43 7.73 -6.66 -2.47
CA ARG A 43 7.67 -7.39 -3.73
C ARG A 43 6.41 -7.01 -4.49
N VAL A 44 6.54 -6.83 -5.81
CA VAL A 44 5.41 -6.63 -6.72
C VAL A 44 5.17 -7.94 -7.45
N ASP A 45 3.97 -8.49 -7.26
CA ASP A 45 3.54 -9.76 -7.82
C ASP A 45 2.72 -9.55 -9.12
N GLY A 46 2.53 -10.63 -9.87
CA GLY A 46 1.69 -10.64 -11.08
C GLY A 46 2.38 -10.15 -12.35
N LEU A 47 3.72 -10.05 -12.34
CA LEU A 47 4.52 -9.57 -13.46
C LEU A 47 5.48 -10.65 -13.99
N PRO A 48 5.78 -10.64 -15.30
CA PRO A 48 6.75 -11.59 -15.88
C PRO A 48 8.20 -11.29 -15.46
N ARG A 49 8.48 -10.08 -14.97
CA ARG A 49 9.80 -9.65 -14.48
C ARG A 49 9.68 -9.17 -13.03
N VAL A 50 10.75 -9.35 -12.28
CA VAL A 50 10.82 -8.91 -10.88
C VAL A 50 10.71 -7.38 -10.81
N ALA A 51 9.85 -6.91 -9.92
CA ALA A 51 9.78 -5.52 -9.53
C ALA A 51 9.60 -5.39 -8.02
N VAL A 52 10.10 -4.29 -7.46
CA VAL A 52 9.96 -3.97 -6.05
C VAL A 52 9.59 -2.50 -5.84
N HIS A 53 8.76 -2.24 -4.83
CA HIS A 53 8.54 -0.90 -4.29
C HIS A 53 9.45 -0.70 -3.09
N ARG A 54 10.18 0.41 -3.05
CA ARG A 54 11.13 0.74 -1.98
C ARG A 54 10.70 2.05 -1.33
N THR A 55 10.45 2.01 -0.03
CA THR A 55 10.23 3.21 0.79
C THR A 55 11.48 3.42 1.61
N TYR A 56 12.20 4.51 1.37
CA TYR A 56 13.45 4.80 2.07
C TYR A 56 13.14 5.40 3.44
N LEU A 57 13.84 4.89 4.45
CA LEU A 57 13.57 5.17 5.86
C LEU A 57 14.76 5.88 6.50
N ARG A 58 14.46 6.67 7.52
CA ARG A 58 15.50 7.20 8.41
C ARG A 58 16.17 6.04 9.17
N PRO A 59 17.47 6.14 9.49
CA PRO A 59 18.17 5.10 10.26
C PRO A 59 17.58 4.84 11.65
N ASP A 60 16.93 5.84 12.24
CA ASP A 60 16.23 5.75 13.53
C ASP A 60 14.82 5.13 13.41
N GLY A 61 14.36 4.81 12.20
CA GLY A 61 13.03 4.26 11.94
C GLY A 61 11.88 5.24 12.16
N CYS A 62 12.14 6.51 12.50
CA CYS A 62 11.07 7.42 12.91
C CYS A 62 10.27 8.04 11.76
N GLY A 63 10.63 7.70 10.52
CA GLY A 63 9.95 8.22 9.35
C GLY A 63 10.62 7.84 8.05
N LYS A 64 10.07 8.38 6.96
CA LYS A 64 10.69 8.33 5.64
C LYS A 64 11.97 9.16 5.64
N ALA A 65 12.98 8.70 4.91
CA ALA A 65 14.20 9.45 4.70
C ALA A 65 13.88 10.78 3.99
N ALA A 66 14.57 11.86 4.38
CA ALA A 66 14.49 13.16 3.71
C ALA A 66 15.29 13.14 2.39
N VAL A 67 14.78 12.41 1.40
CA VAL A 67 15.35 12.24 0.06
C VAL A 67 14.25 12.33 -0.98
N ASP A 68 14.62 12.74 -2.19
CA ASP A 68 13.71 12.78 -3.34
C ASP A 68 14.19 11.81 -4.43
N PRO A 69 13.39 10.78 -4.78
CA PRO A 69 12.09 10.44 -4.20
C PRO A 69 12.18 9.60 -2.92
N ALA A 70 11.34 9.88 -1.92
CA ALA A 70 11.24 9.07 -0.69
C ALA A 70 10.72 7.65 -0.94
N ARG A 71 10.09 7.41 -2.10
CA ARG A 71 9.59 6.12 -2.57
C ARG A 71 10.03 5.89 -4.01
N ALA A 72 10.65 4.75 -4.31
CA ALA A 72 11.09 4.42 -5.66
C ALA A 72 10.76 2.98 -6.06
N MET A 73 10.33 2.81 -7.31
CA MET A 73 10.17 1.49 -7.92
C MET A 73 11.49 1.03 -8.51
N LEU A 74 11.75 -0.28 -8.48
CA LEU A 74 12.78 -0.92 -9.31
C LEU A 74 12.08 -1.93 -10.21
N GLY A 75 12.25 -1.78 -11.52
CA GLY A 75 11.47 -2.51 -12.51
C GLY A 75 10.12 -1.86 -12.83
N THR A 76 9.45 -2.37 -13.86
CA THR A 76 8.09 -1.93 -14.22
C THR A 76 7.10 -2.48 -13.21
N THR A 77 6.17 -1.66 -12.73
CA THR A 77 5.10 -2.05 -11.80
C THR A 77 3.73 -2.02 -12.44
N ILE A 78 3.64 -1.63 -13.72
CA ILE A 78 2.38 -1.57 -14.47
C ILE A 78 1.88 -3.00 -14.68
N GLY A 79 0.64 -3.25 -14.25
CA GLY A 79 0.01 -4.57 -14.26
C GLY A 79 0.19 -5.36 -12.97
N GLY A 80 1.17 -4.99 -12.14
CA GLY A 80 1.50 -5.68 -10.89
C GLY A 80 0.85 -5.06 -9.65
N ALA A 81 1.00 -5.78 -8.54
CA ALA A 81 0.56 -5.33 -7.23
C ALA A 81 1.45 -5.83 -6.09
N VAL A 82 1.58 -4.99 -5.07
CA VAL A 82 2.04 -5.44 -3.74
C VAL A 82 0.83 -6.03 -3.02
N ARG A 83 0.77 -7.35 -2.82
CA ARG A 83 -0.31 -8.01 -2.08
C ARG A 83 0.05 -8.10 -0.59
N LEU A 84 -0.75 -7.47 0.26
CA LEU A 84 -0.49 -7.34 1.70
C LEU A 84 -1.38 -8.25 2.54
N THR A 85 -2.57 -8.57 2.07
CA THR A 85 -3.45 -9.58 2.67
C THR A 85 -4.06 -10.42 1.56
N ASP A 86 -4.50 -11.62 1.90
CA ASP A 86 -5.24 -12.48 0.99
C ASP A 86 -6.52 -12.98 1.65
N ALA A 87 -7.64 -12.85 0.94
CA ALA A 87 -8.94 -13.34 1.35
C ALA A 87 -9.59 -14.02 0.12
N PRO A 88 -9.33 -15.32 -0.11
CA PRO A 88 -9.88 -16.04 -1.25
C PRO A 88 -11.41 -15.92 -1.31
N GLY A 89 -11.94 -15.54 -2.48
CA GLY A 89 -13.38 -15.31 -2.69
C GLY A 89 -13.94 -14.01 -2.08
N GLY A 90 -13.12 -13.25 -1.35
CA GLY A 90 -13.48 -11.94 -0.82
C GLY A 90 -13.42 -10.82 -1.85
N ARG A 91 -13.75 -9.59 -1.41
CA ARG A 91 -13.57 -8.39 -2.23
C ARG A 91 -12.08 -8.03 -2.36
N LEU A 92 -11.74 -7.36 -3.46
CA LEU A 92 -10.44 -6.75 -3.66
C LEU A 92 -10.47 -5.32 -3.13
N VAL A 93 -9.48 -4.95 -2.33
CA VAL A 93 -9.28 -3.57 -1.88
C VAL A 93 -7.98 -3.05 -2.46
N VAL A 94 -8.03 -1.94 -3.19
CA VAL A 94 -6.85 -1.27 -3.75
C VAL A 94 -6.62 0.03 -3.00
N ALA A 95 -5.41 0.24 -2.50
CA ALA A 95 -4.99 1.47 -1.87
C ALA A 95 -3.78 2.08 -2.61
N GLU A 96 -3.55 3.38 -2.40
CA GLU A 96 -2.47 4.13 -3.07
C GLU A 96 -1.07 3.76 -2.56
N GLY A 97 -0.94 3.52 -1.26
CA GLY A 97 0.34 3.27 -0.59
C GLY A 97 0.31 2.06 0.33
N ILE A 98 1.50 1.57 0.69
CA ILE A 98 1.67 0.44 1.60
C ILE A 98 1.11 0.77 2.97
N GLU A 99 1.40 1.97 3.49
CA GLU A 99 0.91 2.40 4.79
C GLU A 99 -0.62 2.53 4.80
N THR A 100 -1.21 3.10 3.75
CA THR A 100 -2.66 3.18 3.54
C THR A 100 -3.30 1.80 3.55
N ALA A 101 -2.76 0.88 2.74
CA ALA A 101 -3.23 -0.50 2.63
C ALA A 101 -3.13 -1.27 3.96
N LEU A 102 -2.01 -1.14 4.66
CA LEU A 102 -1.80 -1.78 5.96
C LEU A 102 -2.70 -1.17 7.04
N SER A 103 -2.95 0.13 7.00
CA SER A 103 -3.90 0.78 7.93
C SER A 103 -5.30 0.21 7.77
N LEU A 104 -5.74 -0.04 6.53
CA LEU A 104 -6.99 -0.74 6.25
C LEU A 104 -7.00 -2.15 6.81
N ALA A 105 -5.92 -2.90 6.59
CA ALA A 105 -5.74 -4.27 7.08
C ALA A 105 -5.75 -4.37 8.62
N CYS A 106 -5.24 -3.35 9.31
CA CYS A 106 -5.13 -3.32 10.77
C CYS A 106 -6.44 -2.92 11.49
N GLY A 107 -7.59 -2.95 10.81
CA GLY A 107 -8.91 -2.85 11.46
C GLY A 107 -9.77 -1.66 11.05
N LEU A 108 -9.47 -0.99 9.93
CA LEU A 108 -10.40 -0.01 9.34
C LEU A 108 -11.43 -0.67 8.40
N LEU A 109 -11.20 -1.90 7.97
CA LEU A 109 -12.18 -2.72 7.25
C LEU A 109 -12.94 -3.63 8.21
N ALA A 110 -14.25 -3.79 7.97
CA ALA A 110 -15.12 -4.65 8.78
C ALA A 110 -15.03 -6.14 8.39
N ASP A 111 -14.49 -6.44 7.22
CA ASP A 111 -14.41 -7.76 6.60
C ASP A 111 -12.98 -8.10 6.16
N HIS A 112 -12.69 -9.39 6.00
CA HIS A 112 -11.44 -9.85 5.41
C HIS A 112 -11.44 -9.60 3.90
N ALA A 113 -10.44 -8.88 3.40
CA ALA A 113 -10.27 -8.56 1.99
C ALA A 113 -8.85 -8.86 1.52
N THR A 114 -8.69 -9.14 0.22
CA THR A 114 -7.37 -9.08 -0.42
C THR A 114 -7.04 -7.61 -0.62
N ILE A 115 -6.02 -7.10 0.07
CA ILE A 115 -5.61 -5.70 0.01
C ILE A 115 -4.30 -5.59 -0.74
N CYS A 116 -4.25 -4.69 -1.73
CA CYS A 116 -3.05 -4.46 -2.51
C CYS A 116 -2.78 -2.98 -2.80
N VAL A 117 -1.50 -2.70 -3.08
CA VAL A 117 -1.05 -1.44 -3.67
C VAL A 117 -0.76 -1.71 -5.13
N ALA A 118 -1.50 -1.07 -6.05
CA ALA A 118 -1.55 -1.57 -7.41
C ALA A 118 -1.56 -0.50 -8.51
N LYS A 119 -0.92 -0.88 -9.62
CA LYS A 119 -1.25 -0.41 -10.97
C LYS A 119 -1.82 -1.58 -11.75
N LEU A 120 -2.76 -2.31 -11.16
CA LEU A 120 -3.17 -3.66 -11.57
C LEU A 120 -3.78 -3.70 -12.98
N TRP A 121 -3.62 -4.85 -13.61
CA TRP A 121 -4.57 -5.34 -14.60
C TRP A 121 -5.63 -6.17 -13.87
N LEU A 122 -6.87 -5.67 -13.89
CA LEU A 122 -7.99 -6.39 -13.30
C LEU A 122 -8.37 -7.54 -14.24
N PRO A 123 -8.53 -8.78 -13.74
CA PRO A 123 -8.96 -9.88 -14.60
C PRO A 123 -10.36 -9.61 -15.15
N GLU A 124 -10.57 -9.99 -16.41
CA GLU A 124 -11.84 -9.88 -17.12
C GLU A 124 -12.77 -11.05 -16.79
N GLY A 125 -14.08 -10.85 -16.95
CA GLY A 125 -15.04 -11.95 -17.07
C GLY A 125 -15.52 -12.63 -15.77
N VAL A 126 -15.17 -12.11 -14.59
CA VAL A 126 -15.76 -12.57 -13.31
C VAL A 126 -16.25 -11.37 -12.51
N PRO A 127 -17.55 -11.27 -12.17
CA PRO A 127 -18.04 -10.20 -11.31
C PRO A 127 -17.33 -10.30 -9.96
N ARG A 128 -16.57 -9.27 -9.64
CA ARG A 128 -15.88 -9.13 -8.35
C ARG A 128 -16.15 -7.74 -7.81
N ARG A 129 -16.17 -7.65 -6.49
CA ARG A 129 -16.26 -6.38 -5.77
C ARG A 129 -14.87 -5.79 -5.65
N LEU A 130 -14.74 -4.53 -6.05
CA LEU A 130 -13.55 -3.72 -5.89
C LEU A 130 -13.88 -2.55 -4.95
N THR A 131 -13.11 -2.38 -3.89
CA THR A 131 -13.12 -1.17 -3.08
C THR A 131 -11.82 -0.40 -3.32
N ILE A 132 -11.92 0.86 -3.69
CA ILE A 132 -10.77 1.73 -3.93
C ILE A 132 -10.63 2.69 -2.76
N ALA A 133 -9.62 2.47 -1.92
CA ALA A 133 -9.30 3.33 -0.81
C ALA A 133 -8.43 4.50 -1.29
N ALA A 134 -9.07 5.64 -1.52
CA ALA A 134 -8.41 6.85 -2.00
C ALA A 134 -7.88 7.67 -0.82
N ASP A 135 -6.68 8.25 -0.97
CA ASP A 135 -6.19 9.27 -0.04
C ASP A 135 -6.99 10.58 -0.22
N GLY A 136 -7.03 11.41 0.82
CA GLY A 136 -7.91 12.57 0.94
C GLY A 136 -7.50 13.82 0.13
N ASP A 137 -6.59 13.68 -0.82
CA ASP A 137 -6.11 14.74 -1.70
C ASP A 137 -6.66 14.63 -3.14
N ASP A 138 -6.43 15.65 -3.97
CA ASP A 138 -6.93 15.70 -5.34
C ASP A 138 -6.32 14.60 -6.23
N ALA A 139 -5.05 14.26 -6.02
CA ALA A 139 -4.36 13.26 -6.82
C ALA A 139 -4.91 11.85 -6.55
N GLY A 140 -5.10 11.51 -5.27
CA GLY A 140 -5.69 10.25 -4.82
C GLY A 140 -7.13 10.10 -5.30
N ARG A 141 -7.95 11.15 -5.19
CA ARG A 141 -9.33 11.16 -5.75
C ARG A 141 -9.34 10.95 -7.26
N ALA A 142 -8.48 11.65 -8.00
CA ALA A 142 -8.40 11.51 -9.45
C ALA A 142 -7.92 10.12 -9.87
N ALA A 143 -6.95 9.54 -9.15
CA ALA A 143 -6.48 8.19 -9.39
C ALA A 143 -7.57 7.14 -9.12
N ALA A 144 -8.34 7.31 -8.04
CA ALA A 144 -9.45 6.41 -7.72
C ALA A 144 -10.56 6.44 -8.76
N ARG A 145 -10.93 7.63 -9.27
CA ARG A 145 -11.92 7.76 -10.36
C ARG A 145 -11.48 7.04 -11.63
N ARG A 146 -10.24 7.25 -12.08
CA ARG A 146 -9.70 6.56 -13.26
C ARG A 146 -9.68 5.04 -13.11
N LEU A 147 -9.36 4.54 -11.91
CA LEU A 147 -9.40 3.10 -11.64
C LEU A 147 -10.85 2.58 -11.63
N ALA A 148 -11.78 3.33 -11.05
CA ALA A 148 -13.19 2.97 -11.01
C ALA A 148 -13.82 2.88 -12.40
N GLU A 149 -13.54 3.85 -13.27
CA GLU A 149 -14.00 3.87 -14.67
C GLU A 149 -13.50 2.62 -15.42
N ARG A 150 -12.19 2.35 -15.34
CA ARG A 150 -11.59 1.17 -15.96
C ARG A 150 -12.17 -0.14 -15.42
N ALA A 151 -12.33 -0.25 -14.11
CA ALA A 151 -12.86 -1.45 -13.47
C ALA A 151 -14.32 -1.70 -13.84
N SER A 152 -15.13 -0.64 -13.85
CA SER A 152 -16.55 -0.72 -14.25
C SER A 152 -16.70 -1.15 -15.70
N ALA A 153 -15.84 -0.65 -16.61
CA ALA A 153 -15.82 -1.08 -18.01
C ALA A 153 -15.48 -2.57 -18.18
N LEU A 154 -14.80 -3.19 -17.20
CA LEU A 154 -14.50 -4.62 -17.16
C LEU A 154 -15.57 -5.45 -16.42
N GLY A 155 -16.70 -4.84 -16.02
CA GLY A 155 -17.80 -5.51 -15.34
C GLY A 155 -17.63 -5.65 -13.82
N TRP A 156 -16.71 -4.91 -13.19
CA TRP A 156 -16.54 -4.93 -11.74
C TRP A 156 -17.58 -4.05 -11.05
N SER A 157 -18.02 -4.48 -9.86
CA SER A 157 -18.78 -3.63 -8.95
C SER A 157 -17.79 -2.84 -8.10
N VAL A 158 -17.82 -1.51 -8.20
CA VAL A 158 -16.80 -0.63 -7.62
C VAL A 158 -17.38 0.28 -6.55
N ASP A 159 -16.76 0.26 -5.37
CA ASP A 159 -16.97 1.24 -4.31
C ASP A 159 -15.70 2.10 -4.14
N ILE A 160 -15.86 3.43 -4.02
CA ILE A 160 -14.76 4.32 -3.64
C ILE A 160 -14.91 4.66 -2.16
N LEU A 161 -13.86 4.41 -1.39
CA LEU A 161 -13.76 4.72 0.02
C LEU A 161 -12.73 5.86 0.19
N PRO A 162 -13.16 7.13 0.22
CA PRO A 162 -12.25 8.25 0.36
C PRO A 162 -11.84 8.45 1.84
N ALA A 163 -10.57 8.70 2.09
CA ALA A 163 -10.12 9.24 3.37
C ALA A 163 -10.67 10.67 3.57
N PRO A 164 -10.81 11.14 4.82
CA PRO A 164 -11.18 12.52 5.11
C PRO A 164 -10.28 13.53 4.39
N ILE A 165 -10.83 14.71 4.06
CA ILE A 165 -10.13 15.75 3.30
C ILE A 165 -8.80 16.10 3.97
N GLY A 166 -7.71 16.06 3.19
CA GLY A 166 -6.37 16.39 3.64
C GLY A 166 -5.72 15.34 4.57
N ARG A 167 -6.30 14.13 4.67
CA ARG A 167 -5.75 13.02 5.44
C ARG A 167 -5.59 11.78 4.58
N ASP A 168 -4.67 10.90 4.95
CA ASP A 168 -4.60 9.54 4.43
C ASP A 168 -5.23 8.53 5.41
N TRP A 169 -5.37 7.26 5.00
CA TRP A 169 -5.91 6.22 5.88
C TRP A 169 -5.01 5.91 7.09
N ASN A 170 -3.72 6.22 6.98
CA ASN A 170 -2.82 6.05 8.11
C ASN A 170 -3.06 7.13 9.18
N ASP A 171 -3.36 8.36 8.81
CA ASP A 171 -3.79 9.39 9.78
C ASP A 171 -5.02 8.92 10.57
N ILE A 172 -5.94 8.19 9.92
CA ILE A 172 -7.15 7.69 10.58
C ILE A 172 -6.85 6.61 11.61
N ILE A 173 -5.98 5.64 11.31
CA ILE A 173 -5.61 4.63 12.32
C ILE A 173 -4.78 5.25 13.45
N MET A 174 -3.96 6.27 13.15
CA MET A 174 -3.22 7.03 14.16
C MET A 174 -4.15 7.79 15.12
N LEU A 175 -5.33 8.20 14.66
CA LEU A 175 -6.35 8.88 15.48
C LEU A 175 -7.23 7.91 16.30
N ARG A 176 -7.32 6.63 15.92
CA ARG A 176 -8.08 5.61 16.67
C ARG A 176 -7.32 5.17 17.94
N ARG A 177 -7.46 5.94 19.01
CA ARG A 177 -7.14 5.49 20.38
C ARG A 177 -8.17 4.45 20.85
N PRO A 178 -7.80 3.51 21.75
CA PRO A 178 -8.47 3.42 23.03
C PRO A 178 -7.85 4.43 24.00
N ALA A 179 -8.69 4.97 24.88
CA ALA A 179 -8.20 5.44 26.17
C ALA A 179 -7.46 4.28 26.85
N GLY A 180 -6.25 4.55 27.33
CA GLY A 180 -5.38 3.62 28.03
C GLY A 180 -4.16 4.38 28.50
#